data_AF-A0A7S0J4G7-F1
#
_entry.id   AF-A0A7S0J4G7-F1
#
_cell.length_a   1.000
_cell.length_b   1.000
_cell.length_c   1.000
_cell.angle_alpha   90.00
_cell.angle_beta   90.00
_cell.angle_gamma   90.00
#
_symmetry.space_group_name_H-M   'P 1'
#
loop_
_entity.id
_entity.type
_entity.pdbx_description
1 polymer ?
#
loop_
_entity_poly.entity_id
_entity_poly.type
_entity_poly.pdbx_seq_one_letter_code
_entity_poly.pdbx_strand_id
1 'polypeptide(L)'
;ARQGDLGSRLPEAPTGTVWRAGGLGLAGWFIRANHGGGYQFRLCPKGEPLTEECFMKTPLKFEGAQVLRWNDGRTEEISGTYVTEGTLPEGSMWAMNPLPLSPTDDFPPPCKAGASPRVRAPMAVGEYGYNPGPCAGNWPTTVNIMDTVRIPADLVPGEYVLGWRWDCEATAQVWGACSDVTIAPADAAVA
;
A
#
# COMPACT_ATOMS: atom_id res chain seq x y z
N ALA A 1 -18.39 11.75 -9.87
CA ALA A 1 -18.71 10.45 -9.24
C ALA A 1 -19.88 10.64 -8.29
N ARG A 2 -20.83 9.69 -8.26
CA ARG A 2 -21.89 9.57 -7.27
C ARG A 2 -21.64 8.32 -6.43
N GLN A 3 -22.21 8.29 -5.22
CA GLN A 3 -22.17 7.10 -4.38
C GLN A 3 -22.78 5.91 -5.13
N GLY A 4 -22.05 4.79 -5.17
CA GLY A 4 -22.46 3.57 -5.88
C GLY A 4 -22.00 3.46 -7.33
N ASP A 5 -21.35 4.49 -7.90
CA ASP A 5 -20.72 4.37 -9.22
C ASP A 5 -19.60 3.31 -9.17
N LEU A 6 -19.45 2.55 -10.26
CA LEU A 6 -18.37 1.58 -10.40
C LEU A 6 -17.03 2.31 -10.41
N GLY A 7 -16.10 1.90 -9.54
CA GLY A 7 -14.74 2.45 -9.48
C GLY A 7 -14.03 2.44 -10.84
N SER A 8 -14.20 1.36 -11.61
CA SER A 8 -13.65 1.19 -12.97
C SER A 8 -14.26 2.09 -14.04
N ARG A 9 -15.29 2.88 -13.71
CA ARG A 9 -15.96 3.83 -14.61
C ARG A 9 -15.91 5.26 -14.10
N LEU A 10 -15.15 5.51 -13.02
CA LEU A 10 -14.96 6.86 -12.53
C LEU A 10 -14.11 7.67 -13.52
N PRO A 11 -14.32 9.00 -13.59
CA PRO A 11 -13.40 9.88 -14.31
C PRO A 11 -11.98 9.71 -13.78
N GLU A 12 -11.02 9.88 -14.68
CA GLU A 12 -9.60 9.90 -14.33
C GLU A 12 -9.31 10.94 -13.25
N ALA A 13 -8.58 10.50 -12.22
CA ALA A 13 -8.06 11.42 -11.22
C ALA A 13 -6.89 12.21 -11.83
N PRO A 14 -6.83 13.54 -11.68
CA PRO A 14 -5.74 14.36 -12.20
C PRO A 14 -4.50 14.22 -11.28
N THR A 15 -3.97 13.00 -11.14
CA THR A 15 -2.86 12.70 -10.23
C THR A 15 -1.55 13.33 -10.71
N GLY A 16 -1.36 13.40 -12.04
CA GLY A 16 -0.07 13.78 -12.64
C GLY A 16 1.06 12.81 -12.29
N THR A 17 0.73 11.64 -11.74
CA THR A 17 1.71 10.65 -11.30
C THR A 17 2.28 9.94 -12.52
N VAL A 18 3.57 10.18 -12.78
CA VAL A 18 4.31 9.52 -13.85
C VAL A 18 5.43 8.69 -13.24
N TRP A 19 5.45 7.39 -13.56
CA TRP A 19 6.57 6.50 -13.27
C TRP A 19 7.26 6.10 -14.57
N ARG A 20 8.51 5.62 -14.50
CA ARG A 20 9.25 5.15 -15.67
C ARG A 20 9.30 3.63 -15.69
N ALA A 21 9.15 3.03 -16.87
CA ALA A 21 9.45 1.62 -17.05
C ALA A 21 10.89 1.33 -16.58
N GLY A 22 11.07 0.31 -15.74
CA GLY A 22 12.36 -0.04 -15.13
C GLY A 22 12.79 0.84 -13.95
N GLY A 23 12.07 1.93 -13.71
CA GLY A 23 12.32 2.87 -12.62
C GLY A 23 11.65 2.47 -11.31
N LEU A 24 11.59 3.43 -10.39
CA LEU A 24 10.98 3.30 -9.08
C LEU A 24 9.71 4.15 -9.00
N GLY A 25 8.66 3.59 -8.41
CA GLY A 25 7.44 4.30 -8.04
C GLY A 25 7.32 4.38 -6.51
N LEU A 26 6.76 5.48 -6.01
CA LEU A 26 6.41 5.61 -4.59
C LEU A 26 4.90 5.38 -4.45
N ALA A 27 4.51 4.39 -3.64
CA ALA A 27 3.13 4.11 -3.32
C ALA A 27 2.93 4.20 -1.81
N GLY A 28 1.73 4.59 -1.38
CA GLY A 28 1.43 4.72 0.03
C GLY A 28 -0.01 4.40 0.34
N TRP A 29 -0.24 3.90 1.54
CA TRP A 29 -1.57 3.59 2.04
C TRP A 29 -1.65 3.91 3.52
N PHE A 30 -2.86 4.10 4.02
CA PHE A 30 -3.10 4.40 5.42
C PHE A 30 -4.14 3.45 5.99
N ILE A 31 -3.98 3.13 7.27
CA ILE A 31 -4.84 2.22 7.97
C ILE A 31 -5.79 3.03 8.84
N ARG A 32 -7.09 2.94 8.52
CA ARG A 32 -8.11 3.41 9.45
C ARG A 32 -8.35 2.37 10.53
N ALA A 33 -8.74 1.16 10.14
CA ALA A 33 -8.93 0.02 11.03
C ALA A 33 -7.87 -1.04 10.72
N ASN A 34 -7.02 -1.35 11.69
CA ASN A 34 -5.95 -2.32 11.52
C ASN A 34 -6.50 -3.74 11.68
N HIS A 35 -6.18 -4.60 10.73
CA HIS A 35 -6.54 -6.02 10.74
C HIS A 35 -5.33 -6.93 10.43
N GLY A 36 -4.11 -6.39 10.54
CA GLY A 36 -2.87 -7.13 10.29
C GLY A 36 -2.77 -7.67 8.86
N GLY A 37 -2.01 -8.74 8.62
CA GLY A 37 -1.92 -9.40 7.31
C GLY A 37 -0.93 -8.75 6.34
N GLY A 38 -1.17 -8.92 5.04
CA GLY A 38 -0.21 -8.55 3.99
C GLY A 38 -0.87 -7.94 2.76
N TYR A 39 -0.11 -7.16 2.01
CA TYR A 39 -0.61 -6.39 0.87
C TYR A 39 0.35 -6.43 -0.33
N GLN A 40 -0.20 -6.08 -1.49
CA GLN A 40 0.52 -6.03 -2.75
C GLN A 40 0.04 -4.86 -3.62
N PHE A 41 0.97 -4.29 -4.39
CA PHE A 41 0.68 -3.36 -5.48
C PHE A 41 0.80 -4.04 -6.84
N ARG A 42 -0.14 -3.76 -7.74
CA ARG A 42 -0.27 -4.39 -9.05
C ARG A 42 -0.64 -3.35 -10.12
N LEU A 43 -0.22 -3.55 -11.37
CA LEU A 43 -0.61 -2.70 -12.50
C LEU A 43 -1.53 -3.44 -13.47
N CYS A 44 -2.54 -2.75 -13.98
CA CYS A 44 -3.35 -3.17 -15.12
C CYS A 44 -3.42 -2.01 -16.13
N PRO A 45 -3.20 -2.25 -17.44
CA PRO A 45 -3.37 -1.20 -18.43
C PRO A 45 -4.79 -0.63 -18.39
N LYS A 46 -4.93 0.70 -18.47
CA LYS A 46 -6.23 1.36 -18.33
C LYS A 46 -7.22 1.01 -19.46
N GLY A 47 -6.70 0.62 -20.62
CA GLY A 47 -7.50 0.17 -21.77
C GLY A 47 -8.03 -1.28 -21.66
N GLU A 48 -7.58 -2.04 -20.67
CA GLU A 48 -8.01 -3.42 -20.44
C GLU A 48 -9.22 -3.50 -19.48
N PRO A 49 -9.98 -4.60 -19.48
CA PRO A 49 -10.91 -4.88 -18.39
C PRO A 49 -10.16 -4.96 -17.06
N LEU A 50 -10.44 -4.03 -16.15
CA LEU A 50 -9.80 -3.90 -14.82
C LEU A 50 -10.23 -5.01 -13.85
N THR A 51 -9.93 -6.27 -14.18
CA THR A 51 -10.20 -7.47 -13.38
C THR A 51 -9.03 -7.81 -12.48
N GLU A 52 -9.26 -8.60 -11.41
CA GLU A 52 -8.15 -9.14 -10.59
C GLU A 52 -7.15 -9.95 -11.43
N GLU A 53 -7.62 -10.66 -12.46
CA GLU A 53 -6.75 -11.38 -13.39
C GLU A 53 -5.82 -10.42 -14.15
N CYS A 54 -6.30 -9.25 -14.58
CA CYS A 54 -5.45 -8.25 -15.22
C CYS A 54 -4.37 -7.74 -14.26
N PHE A 55 -4.74 -7.38 -13.03
CA PHE A 55 -3.78 -6.93 -12.01
C PHE A 55 -2.76 -8.02 -11.65
N MET A 56 -3.19 -9.28 -11.59
CA MET A 56 -2.31 -10.42 -11.33
C MET A 56 -1.26 -10.66 -12.43
N LYS A 57 -1.38 -10.04 -13.62
CA LYS A 57 -0.34 -10.12 -14.65
C LYS A 57 0.88 -9.25 -14.32
N THR A 58 0.74 -8.23 -13.49
CA THR A 58 1.82 -7.27 -13.20
C THR A 58 1.92 -6.93 -11.71
N PRO A 59 2.24 -7.92 -10.83
CA PRO A 59 2.59 -7.62 -9.45
C PRO A 59 3.92 -6.86 -9.38
N LEU A 60 3.92 -5.77 -8.60
CA LEU A 60 5.11 -4.95 -8.41
C LEU A 60 5.95 -5.49 -7.26
N LYS A 61 7.27 -5.45 -7.44
CA LYS A 61 8.22 -5.81 -6.37
C LYS A 61 8.46 -4.61 -5.47
N PHE A 62 8.53 -4.84 -4.18
CA PHE A 62 8.98 -3.83 -3.21
C PHE A 62 10.50 -3.70 -3.26
N GLU A 63 11.00 -2.49 -2.99
CA GLU A 63 12.43 -2.20 -3.00
C GLU A 63 12.82 -1.31 -1.83
N GLY A 64 13.90 -1.67 -1.14
CA GLY A 64 14.42 -0.91 0.00
C GLY A 64 13.58 -1.08 1.27
N ALA A 65 13.66 -0.07 2.13
CA ALA A 65 12.93 -0.02 3.39
C ALA A 65 11.49 0.49 3.18
N GLN A 66 10.58 0.10 4.09
CA GLN A 66 9.30 0.79 4.21
C GLN A 66 9.51 2.10 4.96
N VAL A 67 8.67 3.09 4.69
CA VAL A 67 8.73 4.39 5.35
C VAL A 67 7.40 4.69 6.02
N LEU A 68 7.44 4.96 7.32
CA LEU A 68 6.33 5.56 8.04
C LEU A 68 6.32 7.06 7.80
N ARG A 69 5.19 7.60 7.35
CA ARG A 69 5.00 9.04 7.10
C ARG A 69 3.85 9.59 7.95
N TRP A 70 4.16 10.51 8.85
CA TRP A 70 3.18 11.15 9.74
C TRP A 70 2.55 12.39 9.10
N ASN A 71 1.42 12.83 9.66
CA ASN A 71 0.68 14.01 9.20
C ASN A 71 1.46 15.32 9.33
N ASP A 72 2.46 15.38 10.21
CA ASP A 72 3.38 16.52 10.39
C ASP A 72 4.52 16.55 9.35
N GLY A 73 4.56 15.57 8.45
CA GLY A 73 5.60 15.43 7.43
C GLY A 73 6.84 14.68 7.88
N ARG A 74 6.95 14.30 9.16
CA ARG A 74 8.03 13.44 9.63
C ARG A 74 7.99 12.10 8.92
N THR A 75 9.17 11.54 8.66
CA THR A 75 9.34 10.20 8.11
C THR A 75 10.28 9.36 8.96
N GLU A 76 10.10 8.05 8.93
CA GLU A 76 10.98 7.09 9.60
C GLU A 76 11.04 5.82 8.76
N GLU A 77 12.26 5.42 8.37
CA GLU A 77 12.50 4.14 7.73
C GLU A 77 12.35 3.01 8.75
N ILE A 78 11.69 1.94 8.33
CA ILE A 78 11.52 0.73 9.11
C ILE A 78 11.91 -0.48 8.26
N SER A 79 12.33 -1.55 8.92
CA SER A 79 12.56 -2.82 8.25
C SER A 79 11.22 -3.43 7.83
N GLY A 80 10.97 -3.46 6.52
CA GLY A 80 9.82 -4.16 5.96
C GLY A 80 10.04 -5.67 5.91
N THR A 81 8.96 -6.43 6.03
CA THR A 81 8.96 -7.88 5.81
C THR A 81 8.31 -8.17 4.46
N TYR A 82 9.07 -8.75 3.54
CA TYR A 82 8.60 -9.12 2.21
C TYR A 82 8.67 -10.63 2.01
N VAL A 83 7.62 -11.21 1.44
CA VAL A 83 7.50 -12.65 1.18
C VAL A 83 7.21 -12.92 -0.28
N THR A 84 7.72 -14.04 -0.80
CA THR A 84 7.47 -14.52 -2.17
C THR A 84 7.04 -15.98 -2.23
N GLU A 85 7.09 -16.68 -1.10
CA GLU A 85 6.61 -18.07 -0.96
C GLU A 85 5.15 -18.08 -0.52
N GLY A 86 4.34 -18.98 -1.09
CA GLY A 86 2.92 -19.10 -0.75
C GLY A 86 2.05 -17.92 -1.24
N THR A 87 2.56 -17.11 -2.18
CA THR A 87 1.90 -15.91 -2.69
C THR A 87 1.03 -16.21 -3.91
N LEU A 88 0.06 -15.32 -4.17
CA LEU A 88 -0.67 -15.28 -5.43
C LEU A 88 -0.51 -13.90 -6.10
N PRO A 89 -0.06 -13.82 -7.37
CA PRO A 89 0.50 -14.90 -8.19
C PRO A 89 1.68 -15.62 -7.53
N GLU A 90 1.93 -16.87 -7.93
CA GLU A 90 3.07 -17.64 -7.41
C GLU A 90 4.40 -16.90 -7.69
N GLY A 91 5.25 -16.78 -6.66
CA GLY A 91 6.52 -16.06 -6.73
C GLY A 91 6.40 -14.53 -6.77
N SER A 92 5.18 -13.96 -6.73
CA SER A 92 4.99 -12.52 -6.58
C SER A 92 5.36 -12.04 -5.18
N MET A 93 5.71 -10.77 -5.03
CA MET A 93 6.12 -10.23 -3.73
C MET A 93 4.92 -9.63 -2.98
N TRP A 94 4.79 -9.95 -1.70
CA TRP A 94 3.84 -9.34 -0.77
C TRP A 94 4.60 -8.68 0.37
N ALA A 95 4.11 -7.53 0.83
CA ALA A 95 4.60 -6.87 2.03
C ALA A 95 3.70 -7.20 3.22
N MET A 96 4.28 -7.51 4.36
CA MET A 96 3.55 -7.58 5.62
C MET A 96 3.13 -6.18 6.05
N ASN A 97 1.92 -6.02 6.59
CA ASN A 97 1.55 -4.83 7.32
C ASN A 97 2.50 -4.67 8.53
N PRO A 98 3.31 -3.60 8.62
CA PRO A 98 4.33 -3.48 9.64
C PRO A 98 3.77 -3.04 11.01
N LEU A 99 2.50 -2.66 11.10
CA LEU A 99 1.93 -2.11 12.33
C LEU A 99 1.22 -3.22 13.12
N PRO A 100 1.71 -3.62 14.31
CA PRO A 100 1.07 -4.67 15.09
C PRO A 100 -0.33 -4.24 15.54
N LEU A 101 -1.32 -5.13 15.38
CA LEU A 101 -2.66 -4.93 15.92
C LEU A 101 -2.62 -4.81 17.45
N SER A 102 -1.91 -5.74 18.09
CA SER A 102 -1.60 -5.73 19.51
C SER A 102 -0.11 -5.97 19.65
N PRO A 103 0.68 -4.97 20.09
CA PRO A 103 2.12 -5.13 20.26
C PRO A 103 2.48 -6.34 21.14
N THR A 104 3.45 -7.12 20.70
CA THR A 104 4.08 -8.20 21.46
C THR A 104 5.61 -8.03 21.44
N ASP A 105 6.33 -8.83 22.22
CA ASP A 105 7.81 -8.83 22.17
C ASP A 105 8.33 -9.30 20.80
N ASP A 106 7.62 -10.23 20.16
CA ASP A 106 7.98 -10.76 18.83
C ASP A 106 7.56 -9.83 17.67
N PHE A 107 6.53 -9.01 17.89
CA PHE A 107 6.06 -8.02 16.91
C PHE A 107 5.81 -6.66 17.58
N PRO A 108 6.89 -5.95 17.95
CA PRO A 108 6.79 -4.65 18.58
C PRO A 108 6.41 -3.57 17.56
N PRO A 109 5.96 -2.38 18.00
CA PRO A 109 5.71 -1.27 17.09
C PRO A 109 7.01 -0.87 16.38
N PRO A 110 7.02 -0.68 15.05
CA PRO A 110 8.25 -0.51 14.29
C PRO A 110 8.86 0.90 14.38
N CYS A 111 8.15 1.87 14.95
CA CYS A 111 8.66 3.25 15.09
C CYS A 111 9.30 3.51 16.45
N LYS A 112 10.22 4.47 16.51
CA LYS A 112 10.90 4.93 17.75
C LYS A 112 9.96 5.33 18.87
N ALA A 113 8.82 5.93 18.54
CA ALA A 113 7.83 6.32 19.55
C ALA A 113 7.13 5.11 20.19
N GLY A 114 7.18 3.94 19.53
CA GLY A 114 6.62 2.71 20.05
C GLY A 114 5.09 2.77 20.20
N ALA A 115 4.62 2.24 21.32
CA ALA A 115 3.23 2.28 21.75
C ALA A 115 2.95 3.49 22.68
N SER A 116 3.60 4.64 22.47
CA SER A 116 3.39 5.85 23.30
C SER A 116 3.72 7.14 22.53
N PRO A 117 3.05 8.28 22.80
CA PRO A 117 1.85 8.40 23.62
C PRO A 117 0.67 7.69 22.95
N ARG A 118 -0.34 7.34 23.76
CA ARG A 118 -1.62 6.88 23.23
C ARG A 118 -2.21 7.97 22.34
N VAL A 119 -2.65 7.60 21.13
CA VAL A 119 -3.32 8.54 20.23
C VAL A 119 -4.83 8.34 20.30
N ARG A 120 -5.58 9.44 20.28
CA ARG A 120 -7.04 9.42 20.32
C ARG A 120 -7.55 8.76 19.03
N ALA A 121 -8.34 7.70 19.18
CA ALA A 121 -8.92 6.97 18.06
C ALA A 121 -10.44 7.12 18.05
N PRO A 122 -11.07 7.30 16.87
CA PRO A 122 -12.52 7.14 16.76
C PRO A 122 -12.88 5.66 17.01
N MET A 123 -13.74 5.38 17.96
CA MET A 123 -14.44 4.08 18.05
C MET A 123 -15.84 4.20 17.43
N ALA A 124 -16.66 3.15 17.59
CA ALA A 124 -18.07 3.14 17.23
C ALA A 124 -18.78 4.45 17.62
N VAL A 125 -19.80 4.82 16.85
CA VAL A 125 -20.46 6.14 16.87
C VAL A 125 -20.61 6.70 18.29
N GLY A 126 -19.85 7.76 18.60
CA GLY A 126 -19.95 8.50 19.87
C GLY A 126 -18.87 8.20 20.91
N GLU A 127 -18.00 7.21 20.71
CA GLU A 127 -16.93 6.88 21.66
C GLU A 127 -15.52 7.13 21.09
N TYR A 128 -14.62 7.62 21.94
CA TYR A 128 -13.20 7.77 21.61
C TYR A 128 -12.39 6.81 22.47
N GLY A 129 -11.76 5.84 21.82
CA GLY A 129 -10.81 4.93 22.45
C GLY A 129 -9.40 5.50 22.39
N TYR A 130 -8.46 4.72 22.92
CA TYR A 130 -7.03 4.99 22.78
C TYR A 130 -6.40 3.94 21.88
N ASN A 131 -5.75 4.37 20.81
CA ASN A 131 -4.83 3.51 20.08
C ASN A 131 -3.59 3.31 20.96
N PRO A 132 -3.04 2.09 21.10
CA PRO A 132 -1.86 1.84 21.92
C PRO A 132 -0.72 2.81 21.62
N GLY A 133 -0.46 3.20 20.36
CA GLY A 133 0.46 4.30 20.07
C GLY A 133 0.41 4.80 18.62
N PRO A 134 1.39 5.61 18.18
CA PRO A 134 1.38 6.21 16.84
C PRO A 134 1.64 5.22 15.69
N CYS A 135 2.23 4.05 15.95
CA CYS A 135 2.57 3.03 14.94
C CYS A 135 2.18 1.60 15.36
N ALA A 136 1.10 1.47 16.13
CA ALA A 136 0.54 0.18 16.54
C ALA A 136 -0.93 0.33 16.86
N GLY A 137 -1.64 -0.78 16.98
CA GLY A 137 -3.02 -0.82 17.44
C GLY A 137 -4.06 -0.95 16.36
N ASN A 138 -5.31 -0.98 16.80
CA ASN A 138 -6.49 -1.14 15.93
C ASN A 138 -6.79 0.11 15.10
N TRP A 139 -6.25 1.29 15.46
CA TRP A 139 -6.59 2.58 14.83
C TRP A 139 -5.38 3.50 14.61
N PRO A 140 -4.33 3.09 13.87
CA PRO A 140 -3.12 3.88 13.63
C PRO A 140 -3.32 5.00 12.60
N THR A 141 -4.31 5.85 12.86
CA THR A 141 -4.83 6.89 11.94
C THR A 141 -3.92 8.11 11.74
N THR A 142 -2.72 8.10 12.33
CA THR A 142 -1.78 9.24 12.30
C THR A 142 -0.56 9.00 11.43
N VAL A 143 -0.45 7.81 10.83
CA VAL A 143 0.72 7.37 10.07
C VAL A 143 0.28 6.69 8.78
N ASN A 144 1.02 6.94 7.70
CA ASN A 144 0.91 6.25 6.42
C ASN A 144 2.09 5.29 6.28
N ILE A 145 1.84 4.17 5.63
CA ILE A 145 2.88 3.23 5.22
C ILE A 145 3.20 3.56 3.76
N MET A 146 4.45 3.90 3.50
CA MET A 146 4.97 4.23 2.18
C MET A 146 5.96 3.16 1.75
N ASP A 147 5.87 2.78 0.48
CA ASP A 147 6.70 1.76 -0.13
C ASP A 147 7.30 2.29 -1.43
N THR A 148 8.54 1.91 -1.70
CA THR A 148 9.11 2.03 -3.03
C THR A 148 8.85 0.72 -3.79
N VAL A 149 8.33 0.83 -5.01
CA VAL A 149 8.03 -0.31 -5.87
C VAL A 149 8.81 -0.21 -7.18
N ARG A 150 9.32 -1.35 -7.66
CA ARG A 150 10.01 -1.43 -8.93
C ARG A 150 9.02 -1.64 -10.07
N ILE A 151 9.08 -0.76 -11.06
CA ILE A 151 8.29 -0.85 -12.28
C ILE A 151 9.00 -1.80 -13.26
N PRO A 152 8.33 -2.81 -13.83
CA PRO A 152 8.97 -3.68 -14.81
C PRO A 152 9.52 -2.88 -16.01
N ALA A 153 10.71 -3.25 -16.46
CA ALA A 153 11.43 -2.54 -17.51
C ALA A 153 10.82 -2.73 -18.91
N ASP A 154 10.07 -3.80 -19.08
CA ASP A 154 9.39 -4.21 -20.32
C ASP A 154 7.95 -3.72 -20.40
N LEU A 155 7.46 -2.96 -19.42
CA LEU A 155 6.14 -2.36 -19.52
C LEU A 155 6.07 -1.37 -20.68
N VAL A 156 5.04 -1.54 -21.51
CA VAL A 156 4.73 -0.63 -22.60
C VAL A 156 4.34 0.73 -22.01
N PRO A 157 4.90 1.84 -22.50
CA PRO A 157 4.48 3.17 -22.04
C PRO A 157 3.00 3.43 -22.32
N GLY A 158 2.31 4.06 -21.36
CA GLY A 158 0.89 4.36 -21.47
C GLY A 158 0.19 4.58 -20.14
N GLU A 159 -1.13 4.58 -20.17
CA GLU A 159 -1.98 4.78 -18.98
C GLU A 159 -2.27 3.44 -18.29
N TYR A 160 -2.08 3.41 -16.98
CA TYR A 160 -2.29 2.25 -16.13
C TYR A 160 -3.13 2.62 -14.91
N VAL A 161 -3.75 1.60 -14.33
CA VAL A 161 -4.33 1.65 -13.00
C VAL A 161 -3.43 0.87 -12.06
N LEU A 162 -3.04 1.51 -10.96
CA LEU A 162 -2.41 0.89 -9.81
C LEU A 162 -3.49 0.30 -8.90
N GLY A 163 -3.49 -1.01 -8.74
CA GLY A 163 -4.30 -1.73 -7.77
C GLY A 163 -3.52 -2.00 -6.50
N TRP A 164 -4.00 -1.48 -5.36
CA TRP A 164 -3.58 -1.90 -4.03
C TRP A 164 -4.55 -2.95 -3.51
N ARG A 165 -4.04 -4.07 -3.00
CA ARG A 165 -4.83 -5.11 -2.33
C ARG A 165 -4.21 -5.47 -1.01
N TRP A 166 -5.05 -5.61 0.02
CA TRP A 166 -4.66 -6.00 1.36
C TRP A 166 -5.55 -7.13 1.88
N ASP A 167 -4.92 -8.26 2.19
CA ASP A 167 -5.57 -9.46 2.72
C ASP A 167 -5.30 -9.52 4.23
N CYS A 168 -6.37 -9.49 5.02
CA CYS A 168 -6.29 -9.35 6.48
C CYS A 168 -6.00 -10.68 7.19
N GLU A 169 -5.16 -10.66 8.24
CA GLU A 169 -4.90 -11.85 9.06
C GLU A 169 -6.00 -12.09 10.10
N ALA A 170 -6.55 -11.01 10.67
CA ALA A 170 -7.45 -11.11 11.82
C ALA A 170 -8.91 -11.42 11.44
N THR A 171 -9.25 -11.28 10.15
CA THR A 171 -10.63 -11.36 9.65
C THR A 171 -10.65 -11.83 8.20
N ALA A 172 -11.77 -12.40 7.74
CA ALA A 172 -12.00 -12.74 6.33
C ALA A 172 -12.34 -11.51 5.48
N GLN A 173 -11.49 -10.50 5.50
CA GLN A 173 -11.65 -9.25 4.74
C GLN A 173 -10.51 -9.09 3.73
N VAL A 174 -10.87 -8.57 2.56
CA VAL A 174 -9.93 -8.10 1.54
C VAL A 174 -10.29 -6.66 1.22
N TRP A 175 -9.31 -5.78 1.31
CA TRP A 175 -9.45 -4.37 0.97
C TRP A 175 -8.74 -4.08 -0.35
N GLY A 176 -9.31 -3.17 -1.13
CA GLY A 176 -8.75 -2.78 -2.42
C GLY A 176 -8.91 -1.29 -2.68
N ALA A 177 -7.95 -0.71 -3.40
CA ALA A 177 -7.99 0.65 -3.90
C ALA A 177 -7.36 0.73 -5.30
N CYS A 178 -7.75 1.74 -6.06
CA CYS A 178 -7.25 1.98 -7.42
C CYS A 178 -6.71 3.41 -7.53
N SER A 179 -5.70 3.62 -8.36
CA SER A 179 -5.14 4.95 -8.65
C SER A 179 -4.66 5.03 -10.10
N ASP A 180 -4.96 6.13 -10.79
CA ASP A 180 -4.46 6.39 -12.15
C ASP A 180 -2.96 6.76 -12.11
N VAL A 181 -2.16 6.07 -12.93
CA VAL A 181 -0.72 6.31 -13.10
C VAL A 181 -0.32 6.21 -14.57
N THR A 182 0.57 7.08 -15.03
CA THR A 182 1.14 7.00 -16.37
C THR A 182 2.52 6.35 -16.30
N ILE A 183 2.79 5.38 -17.17
CA ILE A 183 4.10 4.77 -17.35
C ILE A 183 4.79 5.41 -18.55
N ALA A 184 5.89 6.11 -18.30
CA ALA A 184 6.77 6.67 -19.30
C ALA A 184 7.77 5.61 -19.81
N PRO A 185 8.37 5.82 -21.01
CA PRO A 185 9.45 4.97 -21.51
C PRO A 185 10.61 4.82 -20.53
N ALA A 186 11.27 3.67 -20.58
CA ALA A 186 12.54 3.48 -19.92
C ALA A 186 13.56 4.51 -20.45
N ASP A 187 14.52 4.88 -19.61
CA ASP A 187 15.63 5.72 -20.08
C ASP A 187 16.42 4.95 -21.13
N ALA A 188 16.90 5.65 -22.17
CA ALA A 188 17.78 5.04 -23.14
C ALA A 188 18.99 4.47 -22.40
N ALA A 189 19.33 3.20 -22.65
CA ALA A 189 20.52 2.61 -22.09
C ALA A 189 21.71 3.52 -22.43
N VAL A 190 22.42 4.00 -21.40
CA VAL A 190 23.66 4.73 -21.61
C VAL A 190 24.63 3.72 -22.20
N ALA A 191 24.91 3.89 -23.49
CA ALA A 191 25.86 3.08 -24.25
C ALA A 191 27.30 3.25 -23.73
#